data_AF-A0A450YS87-F1
#
_entry.id   AF-A0A450YS87-F1
#
_cell.length_a   1.000
_cell.length_b   1.000
_cell.length_c   1.000
_cell.angle_alpha   90.00
_cell.angle_beta   90.00
_cell.angle_gamma   90.00
#
_symmetry.space_group_name_H-M   'P 1'
#
loop_
_entity.id
_entity.type
_entity.pdbx_description
1 polymer ?
#
loop_
_entity_poly.entity_id
_entity_poly.type
_entity_poly.pdbx_seq_one_letter_code
_entity_poly.pdbx_strand_id
1 'polypeptide(L)'
;MTIQDAARHLSVGWGTIKDIQARYLYRRFDKPKLSELRRIAIDEIYLGMHSGYPTIVMDLDSGAVVEVAEGNHAEALAPFWKR
;
A
#
# COMPACT_ATOMS: atom_id res chain seq x y z
N MET A 1 -15.86 -10.83 2.06
CA MET A 1 -16.29 -10.38 3.41
C MET A 1 -15.64 -9.04 3.67
N THR A 2 -16.42 -8.00 3.96
CA THR A 2 -15.90 -6.66 4.26
C THR A 2 -15.44 -6.57 5.73
N ILE A 3 -14.72 -5.50 6.11
CA ILE A 3 -14.40 -5.20 7.52
C ILE A 3 -15.69 -5.17 8.37
N GLN A 4 -16.77 -4.59 7.83
CA GLN A 4 -18.07 -4.52 8.48
C GLN A 4 -18.69 -5.91 8.69
N ASP A 5 -18.58 -6.80 7.70
CA ASP A 5 -19.12 -8.16 7.82
C ASP A 5 -18.37 -8.97 8.87
N ALA A 6 -17.04 -8.87 8.91
CA ALA A 6 -16.22 -9.51 9.94
C ALA A 6 -16.52 -8.98 11.34
N ALA A 7 -16.71 -7.66 11.48
CA ALA A 7 -17.08 -7.03 12.75
C ALA A 7 -18.44 -7.52 13.26
N ARG A 8 -19.44 -7.59 12.37
CA ARG A 8 -20.77 -8.15 12.68
C ARG A 8 -20.69 -9.62 13.08
N HIS A 9 -19.95 -10.43 12.32
CA HIS A 9 -19.81 -11.86 12.58
C HIS A 9 -19.19 -12.15 13.95
N LEU A 10 -18.20 -11.35 14.36
CA LEU A 10 -17.50 -11.51 15.63
C LEU A 10 -18.10 -10.68 16.78
N SER A 11 -19.17 -9.91 16.51
CA SER A 11 -19.81 -9.01 17.49
C SER A 11 -18.82 -8.03 18.16
N VAL A 12 -17.90 -7.48 17.36
CA VAL A 12 -16.93 -6.46 17.80
C VAL A 12 -17.10 -5.16 17.00
N GLY A 13 -16.48 -4.08 17.46
CA GLY A 13 -16.49 -2.81 16.75
C GLY A 13 -15.75 -2.89 15.41
N TRP A 14 -16.23 -2.17 14.40
CA TRP A 14 -15.59 -2.05 13.09
C TRP A 14 -14.12 -1.61 13.20
N GLY A 15 -13.84 -0.65 14.08
CA GLY A 15 -12.48 -0.16 14.35
C GLY A 15 -11.54 -1.25 14.84
N THR A 16 -12.02 -2.17 15.68
CA THR A 16 -11.22 -3.30 16.17
C THR A 16 -10.72 -4.18 15.02
N ILE A 17 -11.60 -4.51 14.06
CA ILE A 17 -11.20 -5.29 12.88
C ILE A 17 -10.25 -4.50 11.99
N LYS A 18 -10.55 -3.22 11.73
CA LYS A 18 -9.67 -2.35 10.92
C LYS A 18 -8.26 -2.25 11.52
N ASP A 19 -8.15 -2.07 12.83
CA ASP A 19 -6.86 -1.93 13.51
C ASP A 19 -6.07 -3.24 13.54
N ILE A 20 -6.74 -4.38 13.66
CA ILE A 20 -6.10 -5.70 13.50
C ILE A 20 -5.52 -5.83 12.09
N GLN A 21 -6.32 -5.51 11.06
CA GLN A 21 -5.89 -5.60 9.67
C GLN A 21 -4.73 -4.65 9.38
N ALA A 22 -4.82 -3.39 9.80
CA ALA A 22 -3.77 -2.40 9.60
C ALA A 22 -2.43 -2.84 10.22
N ARG A 23 -2.45 -3.33 11.47
CA ARG A 23 -1.25 -3.84 12.15
C ARG A 23 -0.65 -5.05 11.45
N TYR A 24 -1.50 -5.97 10.97
CA TYR A 24 -1.04 -7.12 10.20
C TYR A 24 -0.35 -6.69 8.90
N LEU A 25 -0.99 -5.82 8.12
CA LEU A 25 -0.45 -5.33 6.85
C LEU A 25 0.87 -4.60 7.06
N TYR A 26 0.94 -3.70 8.05
CA TYR A 26 2.17 -3.01 8.41
C TYR A 26 3.28 -4.01 8.74
N ARG A 27 3.04 -4.93 9.69
CA ARG A 27 4.04 -5.94 10.08
C ARG A 27 4.51 -6.80 8.89
N ARG A 28 3.62 -7.12 7.95
CA ARG A 28 3.89 -8.05 6.86
C ARG A 28 4.57 -7.40 5.64
N PHE A 29 4.31 -6.11 5.40
CA PHE A 29 4.65 -5.44 4.14
C PHE A 29 5.42 -4.12 4.29
N ASP A 30 5.68 -3.60 5.49
CA ASP A 30 6.41 -2.33 5.72
C ASP A 30 7.85 -2.31 5.17
N LYS A 31 8.45 -3.48 4.91
CA LYS A 31 9.84 -3.60 4.44
C LYS A 31 9.94 -4.51 3.22
N PRO A 32 9.56 -4.04 2.03
CA PRO A 32 9.74 -4.79 0.80
C PRO A 32 11.23 -4.99 0.50
N LYS A 33 11.58 -6.15 -0.06
CA LYS A 33 12.96 -6.43 -0.49
C LYS A 33 13.22 -5.79 -1.85
N LEU A 34 14.09 -4.78 -1.91
CA LEU A 34 14.40 -4.06 -3.15
C LEU A 34 15.59 -4.66 -3.92
N SER A 35 16.47 -5.41 -3.24
CA SER A 35 17.72 -5.95 -3.81
C SER A 35 17.54 -6.95 -4.96
N GLU A 36 16.34 -7.51 -5.11
CA GLU A 36 16.02 -8.51 -6.14
C GLU A 36 15.19 -7.93 -7.29
N LEU A 37 14.88 -6.63 -7.26
CA LEU A 37 14.08 -5.98 -8.30
C LEU A 37 14.83 -5.94 -9.63
N ARG A 38 14.16 -6.40 -10.69
CA ARG A 38 14.68 -6.38 -12.07
C ARG A 38 13.83 -5.55 -13.01
N ARG A 39 12.52 -5.59 -12.80
CA ARG A 39 11.52 -4.95 -13.65
C ARG A 39 10.50 -4.29 -12.74
N ILE A 40 10.30 -2.99 -12.90
CA ILE A 40 9.33 -2.25 -12.12
C ILE A 40 8.29 -1.61 -13.04
N ALA A 41 7.07 -1.49 -12.53
CA ALA A 41 6.03 -0.63 -13.08
C ALA A 41 5.81 0.54 -12.13
N ILE A 42 5.63 1.72 -12.72
CA ILE A 42 5.26 2.95 -12.01
C ILE A 42 3.91 3.36 -12.57
N ASP A 43 2.95 3.61 -11.68
CA ASP A 43 1.60 4.01 -12.05
C ASP A 43 1.01 4.99 -11.04
N GLU A 44 -0.03 5.71 -11.42
CA GLU A 44 -0.74 6.68 -10.59
C GLU A 44 -2.19 6.23 -10.41
N ILE A 45 -2.63 6.10 -9.15
CA ILE A 45 -3.99 5.64 -8.85
C ILE A 45 -4.77 6.74 -8.16
N TYR A 46 -5.92 7.12 -8.71
CA TYR A 46 -6.83 8.04 -8.01
C TYR A 46 -7.54 7.33 -6.85
N LEU A 47 -7.29 7.77 -5.61
CA LEU A 47 -7.92 7.24 -4.40
C LEU A 47 -9.10 8.09 -3.89
N GLY A 48 -9.49 9.12 -4.63
CA GLY A 48 -10.61 9.99 -4.29
C GLY A 48 -10.19 11.39 -3.84
N MET A 49 -11.16 12.28 -3.65
CA MET A 49 -10.93 13.72 -3.45
C MET A 49 -10.02 14.06 -2.27
N HIS A 50 -10.07 13.27 -1.19
CA HIS A 50 -9.27 13.51 0.01
C HIS A 50 -7.86 12.91 -0.05
N SER A 51 -7.67 11.86 -0.85
CA SER A 51 -6.41 11.11 -0.93
C SER A 51 -5.61 11.38 -2.21
N GLY A 52 -6.23 11.98 -3.22
CA GLY A 52 -5.58 12.40 -4.46
C GLY A 52 -5.06 11.23 -5.29
N TYR A 53 -3.92 11.47 -5.94
CA TYR A 53 -3.21 10.52 -6.81
C TYR A 53 -1.87 10.16 -6.16
N PRO A 54 -1.77 9.07 -5.39
CA PRO A 54 -0.49 8.46 -5.09
C PRO A 54 0.16 7.82 -6.33
N THR A 55 1.49 7.93 -6.38
CA THR A 55 2.33 7.16 -7.30
C THR A 55 2.71 5.84 -6.62
N ILE A 56 2.51 4.72 -7.30
CA ILE A 56 2.88 3.39 -6.84
C ILE A 56 4.05 2.85 -7.66
N VAL A 57 4.96 2.13 -6.99
CA VAL A 57 6.01 1.33 -7.65
C VAL A 57 5.74 -0.13 -7.35
N MET A 58 5.72 -0.96 -8.38
CA MET A 58 5.43 -2.39 -8.30
C MET A 58 6.56 -3.20 -8.92
N ASP A 59 6.91 -4.32 -8.29
CA ASP A 59 7.70 -5.37 -8.91
C ASP A 59 6.86 -6.11 -9.96
N LEU A 60 7.28 -6.07 -11.22
CA LEU A 60 6.57 -6.73 -12.31
C LEU A 60 6.70 -8.27 -12.27
N ASP A 61 7.67 -8.81 -11.54
CA ASP A 61 7.88 -10.26 -11.45
C ASP A 61 6.93 -10.88 -10.42
N SER A 62 6.82 -10.28 -9.23
CA SER A 62 5.97 -10.78 -8.15
C SER A 62 4.59 -10.11 -8.06
N GLY A 63 4.40 -8.96 -8.71
CA GLY A 63 3.23 -8.10 -8.54
C GLY A 63 3.18 -7.36 -7.20
N ALA A 64 4.26 -7.41 -6.40
CA ALA A 64 4.30 -6.75 -5.10
C ALA A 64 4.44 -5.23 -5.27
N VAL A 65 3.61 -4.46 -4.54
CA VAL A 65 3.86 -3.03 -4.36
C VAL A 65 5.05 -2.85 -3.43
N VAL A 66 6.06 -2.12 -3.90
CA VAL A 66 7.33 -1.91 -3.20
C VAL A 66 7.53 -0.46 -2.77
N GLU A 67 6.72 0.47 -3.26
CA GLU A 67 6.65 1.85 -2.80
C GLU A 67 5.27 2.45 -3.07
N VAL A 68 4.84 3.32 -2.16
CA VAL A 68 3.71 4.24 -2.36
C VAL A 68 4.20 5.63 -1.98
N ALA A 69 4.18 6.56 -2.93
CA ALA A 69 4.57 7.94 -2.73
C ALA A 69 3.37 8.88 -2.90
N GLU A 70 3.30 9.93 -2.07
CA GLU A 70 2.26 10.94 -2.18
C GLU A 70 2.56 11.89 -3.35
N GLY A 71 1.56 12.07 -4.23
CA GLY A 71 1.66 12.92 -5.41
C GLY A 71 1.89 12.15 -6.71
N ASN A 72 1.77 12.87 -7.82
CA ASN A 72 1.77 12.37 -9.20
C ASN A 72 2.87 13.02 -10.05
N HIS A 73 4.03 13.26 -9.43
CA HIS A 73 5.18 13.89 -10.05
C HIS A 73 6.41 13.04 -9.82
N ALA A 74 7.38 13.10 -10.74
CA ALA A 74 8.60 12.29 -10.68
C ALA A 74 9.38 12.52 -9.36
N GLU A 75 9.30 13.73 -8.81
CA GLU A 75 9.92 14.11 -7.54
C GLU A 75 9.37 13.33 -6.34
N ALA A 76 8.12 12.84 -6.40
CA ALA A 76 7.52 12.03 -5.33
C ALA A 76 8.33 10.73 -5.09
N LEU A 77 9.01 10.22 -6.13
CA LEU A 77 9.85 9.03 -6.06
C LEU A 77 11.31 9.33 -5.71
N ALA A 78 11.70 10.59 -5.45
CA ALA A 78 13.07 10.91 -5.06
C ALA A 78 13.58 10.11 -3.84
N PRO A 79 12.77 9.81 -2.81
CA PRO A 79 13.19 8.93 -1.71
C PRO A 79 13.41 7.47 -2.17
N PHE A 80 12.58 6.96 -3.08
CA PHE A 80 12.68 5.59 -3.61
C PHE A 80 14.04 5.36 -4.28
N TRP A 81 14.49 6.29 -5.12
CA TRP A 81 15.75 6.20 -5.86
C TRP A 81 17.02 6.32 -5.01
N LYS A 82 16.91 6.79 -3.76
CA LYS A 82 18.06 6.99 -2.85
C LYS A 82 18.39 5.76 -2.00
N ARG A 83 17.54 4.73 -2.01
CA ARG A 83 17.66 3.53 -1.16
C ARG A 83 18.47 2.42 -1.79
#